data_AF-E9EFP1-F1
#
_entry.id   AF-E9EFP1-F1
#
_cell.length_a   1.000
_cell.length_b   1.000
_cell.length_c   1.000
_cell.angle_alpha   90.00
_cell.angle_beta   90.00
_cell.angle_gamma   90.00
#
_symmetry.space_group_name_H-M   'P 1'
#
loop_
_entity.id
_entity.type
_entity.pdbx_description
1 polymer ?
#
loop_
_entity_poly.entity_id
_entity_poly.type
_entity_poly.pdbx_seq_one_letter_code
_entity_poly.pdbx_strand_id
1 'polypeptide(L)'
;MPLKSKLLMCANNAVPASLKYRHGGISSDRDSVGIFQQRASVYNNIACSMDAGCSAGLFFSEMKRIDRWQTLSVGALCQKFQQSSSPDRYDRQASAAASICAAGGL
;
A
#
# COMPACT_ATOMS: atom_id res chain seq x y z
N MET A 1 -17.86 1.89 -6.63
CA MET A 1 -17.14 3.19 -6.70
C MET A 1 -15.65 2.90 -6.86
N PRO A 2 -14.92 3.60 -7.74
CA PRO A 2 -13.50 3.33 -7.93
C PRO A 2 -12.74 3.78 -6.68
N LEU A 3 -11.98 2.86 -6.09
CA LEU A 3 -11.20 3.05 -4.86
C LEU A 3 -10.00 3.96 -5.14
N LYS A 4 -10.19 5.28 -5.12
CA LYS A 4 -9.07 6.22 -4.98
C LYS A 4 -8.67 6.21 -3.51
N SER A 5 -7.48 5.68 -3.18
CA SER A 5 -6.95 5.81 -1.82
C SER A 5 -6.86 7.31 -1.50
N LYS A 6 -7.62 7.76 -0.51
CA LYS A 6 -7.60 9.16 -0.04
C LYS A 6 -6.34 9.47 0.78
N LEU A 7 -5.34 8.58 0.78
CA LEU A 7 -4.18 8.58 1.68
C LEU A 7 -4.61 8.70 3.16
N LEU A 8 -5.77 8.11 3.49
CA LEU A 8 -6.30 8.06 4.84
C LEU A 8 -5.85 6.77 5.50
N MET A 9 -5.48 6.87 6.79
CA MET A 9 -5.30 5.71 7.64
C MET A 9 -6.68 5.11 7.94
N CYS A 10 -6.95 3.90 7.44
CA CYS A 10 -8.24 3.24 7.63
C CYS A 10 -8.11 2.02 8.55
N ALA A 11 -8.93 1.96 9.61
CA ALA A 11 -9.14 0.75 10.38
C ALA A 11 -10.23 -0.12 9.73
N ASN A 12 -10.47 -1.34 10.21
CA ASN A 12 -11.48 -2.24 9.64
C ASN A 12 -12.22 -2.99 10.75
N ASN A 13 -13.55 -3.03 10.68
CA ASN A 13 -14.40 -3.72 11.66
C ASN A 13 -14.17 -5.24 11.67
N ALA A 14 -13.80 -5.84 10.54
CA ALA A 14 -13.38 -7.25 10.46
C ALA A 14 -12.02 -7.51 11.11
N VAL A 15 -11.26 -6.46 11.48
CA VAL A 15 -9.98 -6.54 12.18
C VAL A 15 -10.05 -5.69 13.45
N PRO A 16 -10.71 -6.15 14.53
CA PRO A 16 -10.96 -5.33 15.72
C PRO A 16 -9.70 -4.73 16.36
N ALA A 17 -8.55 -5.41 16.22
CA ALA A 17 -7.26 -4.89 16.69
C ALA A 17 -6.87 -3.55 16.02
N SER A 18 -7.27 -3.33 14.77
CA SER A 18 -6.96 -2.10 14.02
C SER A 18 -7.68 -0.87 14.56
N LEU A 19 -8.87 -1.04 15.17
CA LEU A 19 -9.68 0.05 15.71
C LEU A 19 -9.02 0.76 16.91
N LYS A 20 -8.01 0.13 17.52
CA LYS A 20 -7.24 0.68 18.65
C LYS A 20 -6.24 1.75 18.24
N TYR A 21 -5.90 1.84 16.95
CA TYR A 21 -4.91 2.79 16.43
C TYR A 21 -5.61 4.02 15.86
N ARG A 22 -4.91 5.16 15.80
CA ARG A 22 -5.45 6.39 15.20
C ARG A 22 -5.77 6.14 13.72
N HIS A 23 -7.03 6.37 13.35
CA HIS A 23 -7.52 6.20 11.99
C HIS A 23 -8.46 7.36 11.61
N GLY A 24 -8.48 7.70 10.33
CA GLY A 24 -9.35 8.73 9.75
C GLY A 24 -10.51 8.16 8.95
N GLY A 25 -10.63 6.84 8.89
CA GLY A 25 -11.72 6.16 8.18
C GLY A 25 -11.82 4.68 8.55
N ILE A 26 -12.90 4.06 8.09
CA ILE A 26 -13.15 2.63 8.20
C ILE A 26 -13.17 2.03 6.80
N SER A 27 -12.35 1.01 6.57
CA SER A 27 -12.39 0.18 5.37
C SER A 27 -13.44 -0.92 5.54
N SER A 28 -14.14 -1.21 4.45
CA SER A 28 -15.05 -2.34 4.31
C SER A 28 -14.53 -3.38 3.31
N ASP A 29 -13.31 -3.19 2.80
CA ASP A 29 -12.70 -4.15 1.88
C ASP A 29 -12.11 -5.32 2.68
N ARG A 30 -12.85 -6.44 2.74
CA ARG A 30 -12.47 -7.67 3.43
C ARG A 30 -11.86 -7.37 4.81
N ASP A 31 -10.58 -7.67 4.98
CA ASP A 31 -9.76 -7.47 6.16
C ASP A 31 -8.61 -6.46 5.92
N SER A 32 -8.74 -5.59 4.92
CA SER A 32 -7.77 -4.56 4.56
C SER A 32 -7.73 -3.43 5.59
N VAL A 33 -6.53 -3.04 6.02
CA VAL A 33 -6.28 -1.94 6.97
C VAL A 33 -5.12 -1.05 6.49
N GLY A 34 -4.93 0.11 7.10
CA GLY A 34 -3.78 0.96 6.83
C GLY A 34 -3.93 1.87 5.60
N ILE A 35 -2.97 2.77 5.41
CA ILE A 35 -2.94 3.69 4.25
C ILE A 35 -2.75 2.95 2.91
N PHE A 36 -2.11 1.77 2.96
CA PHE A 36 -1.88 0.89 1.79
C PHE A 36 -2.96 -0.20 1.62
N GLN A 37 -4.00 -0.22 2.46
CA GLN A 37 -5.06 -1.24 2.41
C GLN A 37 -4.50 -2.68 2.41
N GLN A 38 -3.54 -2.93 3.30
CA GLN A 38 -2.89 -4.22 3.49
C GLN A 38 -3.85 -5.18 4.21
N ARG A 39 -4.06 -6.37 3.66
CA ARG A 39 -4.95 -7.37 4.28
C ARG A 39 -4.32 -7.97 5.52
N ALA A 40 -5.03 -7.96 6.64
CA ALA A 40 -4.60 -8.54 7.91
C ALA A 40 -4.27 -10.04 7.81
N SER A 41 -4.90 -10.76 6.88
CA SER A 41 -4.65 -12.17 6.54
C SER A 41 -3.27 -12.42 5.92
N VAL A 42 -2.62 -11.38 5.39
CA VAL A 42 -1.26 -11.46 4.81
C VAL A 42 -0.26 -10.73 5.70
N TYR A 43 -0.66 -9.58 6.24
CA TYR A 43 0.17 -8.71 7.08
C TYR A 43 -0.27 -8.81 8.54
N ASN A 44 0.23 -9.84 9.23
CA ASN A 44 -0.19 -10.18 10.60
C ASN A 44 0.17 -9.10 11.65
N ASN A 45 1.16 -8.25 11.37
CA ASN A 45 1.53 -7.17 12.28
C ASN A 45 0.61 -5.94 12.08
N ILE A 46 -0.56 -5.99 12.70
CA ILE A 46 -1.59 -4.93 12.57
C ILE A 46 -1.08 -3.57 13.06
N ALA A 47 -0.23 -3.54 14.10
CA ALA A 47 0.36 -2.30 14.60
C ALA A 47 1.20 -1.61 13.52
N CYS A 48 2.03 -2.38 12.82
CA CYS A 48 2.84 -1.89 11.72
C CYS A 48 1.99 -1.51 10.50
N SER A 49 0.96 -2.28 10.17
CA SER A 49 0.02 -1.94 9.09
C SER A 49 -0.78 -0.65 9.36
N MET A 50 -1.00 -0.31 10.63
CA MET A 50 -1.67 0.92 11.09
C MET A 50 -0.71 2.10 11.34
N ASP A 51 0.58 1.95 11.05
CA ASP A 51 1.58 3.01 11.06
C ASP A 51 2.05 3.29 9.62
N ALA A 52 2.06 4.56 9.21
CA ALA A 52 2.33 4.91 7.81
C ALA A 52 3.75 4.52 7.37
N GLY A 53 4.75 4.75 8.23
CA GLY A 53 6.15 4.46 7.92
C GLY A 53 6.42 2.95 7.93
N CYS A 54 5.94 2.26 8.95
CA CYS A 54 6.09 0.81 9.08
C CYS A 54 5.35 0.06 7.96
N SER A 55 4.12 0.47 7.64
CA SER A 55 3.33 -0.10 6.54
C SER A 55 4.00 0.10 5.18
N ALA A 56 4.62 1.26 4.93
CA ALA A 56 5.47 1.49 3.76
C ALA A 56 6.69 0.56 3.75
N GLY A 57 7.36 0.40 4.90
CA GLY A 57 8.47 -0.54 5.05
C GLY A 57 8.11 -1.99 4.73
N LEU A 58 6.92 -2.45 5.16
CA LEU A 58 6.39 -3.77 4.81
C LEU A 58 6.16 -3.89 3.31
N PHE A 59 5.53 -2.88 2.69
CA PHE A 59 5.31 -2.83 1.25
C PHE A 59 6.63 -2.96 0.47
N PHE A 60 7.64 -2.16 0.81
CA PHE A 60 8.94 -2.21 0.15
C PHE A 60 9.68 -3.52 0.40
N SER A 61 9.53 -4.11 1.59
CA SER A 61 10.17 -5.39 1.91
C SER A 61 9.63 -6.53 1.05
N GLU A 62 8.32 -6.59 0.83
CA GLU A 62 7.72 -7.58 -0.07
C GLU A 62 8.07 -7.30 -1.54
N MET A 63 8.05 -6.04 -1.97
CA MET A 63 8.48 -5.66 -3.33
C MET A 63 9.92 -6.11 -3.62
N LYS A 64 10.84 -5.95 -2.64
CA LYS A 64 12.25 -6.37 -2.77
C LYS A 64 12.45 -7.88 -2.93
N ARG A 65 11.44 -8.70 -2.61
CA ARG A 65 11.49 -10.16 -2.83
C ARG A 65 11.27 -10.53 -4.30
N ILE A 66 10.87 -9.59 -5.15
CA ILE A 66 10.72 -9.83 -6.59
C ILE A 66 12.09 -9.79 -7.24
N ASP A 67 12.46 -10.88 -7.91
CA ASP A 67 13.72 -10.94 -8.65
C ASP A 67 13.84 -9.79 -9.64
N ARG A 68 15.00 -9.14 -9.62
CA ARG A 68 15.35 -8.03 -10.50
C ARG A 68 14.42 -6.81 -10.39
N TRP A 69 13.74 -6.61 -9.25
CA TRP A 69 12.79 -5.51 -9.02
C TRP A 69 13.34 -4.12 -9.39
N GLN A 70 14.65 -3.91 -9.25
CA GLN A 70 15.34 -2.65 -9.58
C GLN A 70 15.39 -2.35 -11.10
N THR A 71 15.31 -3.39 -11.92
CA THR A 71 15.42 -3.28 -13.40
C THR A 71 14.09 -3.49 -14.11
N LEU A 72 13.04 -3.88 -13.38
CA LEU A 72 11.70 -4.01 -13.94
C LEU A 72 11.07 -2.63 -14.14
N SER A 73 10.24 -2.48 -15.18
CA SER A 73 9.37 -1.31 -15.28
C SER A 73 8.40 -1.28 -14.10
N VAL A 74 7.96 -0.07 -13.72
CA VAL A 74 7.01 0.11 -12.60
C VAL A 74 5.75 -0.70 -12.84
N GLY A 75 5.16 -0.66 -14.04
CA GLY A 75 4.03 -1.51 -14.40
C GLY A 75 4.28 -3.01 -14.24
N ALA A 76 5.44 -3.52 -14.66
CA ALA A 76 5.77 -4.94 -14.53
C ALA A 76 6.00 -5.37 -13.07
N LEU A 77 6.62 -4.50 -12.27
CA LEU A 77 6.79 -4.72 -10.83
C LEU A 77 5.45 -4.74 -10.11
N CYS A 78 4.56 -3.79 -10.42
CA CYS A 78 3.20 -3.74 -9.87
C CYS A 78 2.34 -4.94 -10.30
N GLN A 79 2.50 -5.44 -11.53
CA GLN A 79 1.83 -6.67 -11.98
C GLN A 79 2.26 -7.87 -11.13
N LYS A 80 3.57 -8.04 -10.90
CA LYS A 80 4.10 -9.15 -10.09
C LYS A 80 3.73 -9.01 -8.61
N PHE A 81 3.69 -7.78 -8.10
CA PHE A 81 3.47 -7.51 -6.69
C PHE A 81 1.98 -7.52 -6.29
N GLN A 82 1.15 -6.73 -6.97
CA GLN A 82 -0.27 -6.56 -6.62
C GLN A 82 -1.21 -7.42 -7.47
N GLN A 83 -0.70 -8.12 -8.49
CA GLN A 83 -1.53 -8.84 -9.48
C GLN A 83 -2.63 -7.94 -10.07
N SER A 84 -2.29 -6.67 -10.29
CA SER A 84 -3.24 -5.68 -10.79
C SER A 84 -3.74 -6.09 -12.17
N SER A 85 -5.01 -5.88 -12.47
CA SER A 85 -5.58 -6.12 -13.81
C SER A 85 -5.29 -4.99 -14.81
N SER A 86 -4.52 -3.96 -14.42
CA SER A 86 -4.23 -2.80 -15.26
C SER A 86 -2.83 -2.22 -14.96
N PRO A 87 -1.75 -2.91 -15.39
CA PRO A 87 -0.37 -2.50 -15.09
C PRO A 87 0.02 -1.15 -15.73
N ASP A 88 -0.58 -0.78 -16.86
CA ASP A 88 -0.35 0.49 -17.58
C ASP A 88 -0.75 1.74 -16.75
N ARG A 89 -1.64 1.57 -15.77
CA ARG A 89 -2.09 2.67 -14.91
C ARG A 89 -1.01 3.14 -13.94
N TYR A 90 -0.05 2.28 -13.58
CA TYR A 90 1.03 2.65 -12.67
C TYR A 90 2.08 3.51 -13.38
N ASP A 91 2.36 3.22 -14.65
CA ASP A 91 3.34 3.99 -15.44
C ASP A 91 2.93 5.47 -15.54
N ARG A 92 1.62 5.76 -15.60
CA ARG A 92 1.07 7.13 -15.59
C ARG A 92 1.29 7.87 -14.27
N GLN A 93 1.49 7.14 -13.17
CA GLN A 93 1.68 7.71 -11.83
C GLN A 93 3.16 7.78 -11.43
N ALA A 94 4.05 7.07 -12.13
CA ALA A 94 5.46 6.99 -11.78
C ALA A 94 6.15 8.37 -11.81
N SER A 95 5.86 9.20 -12.81
CA SER A 95 6.42 10.56 -12.90
C SER A 95 5.92 11.47 -11.78
N ALA A 96 4.63 11.41 -11.44
CA ALA A 96 4.06 12.16 -10.34
C ALA A 96 4.67 11.73 -8.98
N ALA A 97 4.85 10.42 -8.77
CA ALA A 97 5.50 9.89 -7.58
C ALA A 97 6.96 10.36 -7.46
N ALA A 98 7.73 10.33 -8.55
CA ALA A 98 9.10 10.84 -8.56
C ALA A 98 9.18 12.32 -8.17
N SER A 99 8.29 13.16 -8.72
CA SER A 99 8.21 14.57 -8.37
C SER A 99 7.85 14.80 -6.89
N ILE A 100 6.96 13.98 -6.32
CA ILE A 100 6.60 14.06 -4.89
C ILE A 100 7.79 13.66 -4.01
N CYS A 101 8.51 12.58 -4.35
CA CYS A 101 9.71 12.16 -3.62
C CYS A 101 10.78 13.26 -3.63
N ALA A 102 11.08 13.81 -4.81
CA ALA A 102 12.05 14.89 -4.95
C ALA A 102 11.65 16.14 -4.12
N ALA A 103 10.36 16.51 -4.13
CA ALA A 103 9.85 17.61 -3.32
C ALA A 103 9.90 17.31 -1.81
N GLY A 104 9.83 16.04 -1.42
CA GLY A 104 9.95 15.57 -0.04
C GLY A 104 11.40 15.37 0.44
N GLY A 105 12.41 15.59 -0.43
CA GLY A 105 13.82 15.42 -0.10
C GLY A 105 14.32 13.97 -0.15
N LEU A 106 13.62 13.09 -0.87
CA LEU A 106 14.02 11.70 -1.16
C LEU A 106 14.69 11.57 -2.54
#